data_AF-A0A1Q3EKN1-F1
#
_entry.id   AF-A0A1Q3EKN1-F1
#
_cell.length_a   1.000
_cell.length_b   1.000
_cell.length_c   1.000
_cell.angle_alpha   90.00
_cell.angle_beta   90.00
_cell.angle_gamma   90.00
#
_symmetry.space_group_name_H-M   'P 1'
#
loop_
_entity.id
_entity.type
_entity.pdbx_description
1 polymer ?
#
loop_
_entity_poly.entity_id
_entity_poly.type
_entity_poly.pdbx_seq_one_letter_code
_entity_poly.pdbx_strand_id
1 'polypeptide(L)'
;MEIWLPRNWTGRFLSTGNGGLSGCIQYEDMAYASALGIATVGANNGHNGTSGKAFLRNPDVVEDYASRSVHTGVVIGKAISKQFYGKSHTKSYYLGCSTGGRQGLKSVQDFPEDFDGVIAGAPANAFSGLLSWSGRHYGITGPPGSESFITEEQWKNLVHPDIMQQCDTIDGVADGVIEDPNLCDYKPERLICSSNVRDKSKCLSGGQARAIRKIFSPLYSPEGELWFPRQQPGSEDASIIAAMYSGKPFPFTVDWFRYSLYNDPEFDVTKLNMTDWAYSEAVNPFNINTWEGDLSRFKSRNGKLITWHVEPAIVGEATVLGLSGKL
;
A
#
# COMPACT_ATOMS: atom_id res chain seq x y z
N MET A 1 -1.27 -11.76 -19.99
CA MET A 1 -2.03 -10.50 -20.19
C MET A 1 -3.31 -10.82 -20.94
N GLU A 2 -4.35 -10.02 -20.71
CA GLU A 2 -5.59 -10.03 -21.47
C GLU A 2 -5.92 -8.63 -22.00
N ILE A 3 -6.66 -8.57 -23.10
CA ILE A 3 -7.19 -7.33 -23.65
C ILE A 3 -8.65 -7.51 -24.02
N TRP A 4 -9.51 -6.63 -23.51
CA TRP A 4 -10.94 -6.63 -23.76
C TRP A 4 -11.30 -5.46 -24.67
N LEU A 5 -11.84 -5.79 -25.85
CA LEU A 5 -12.08 -4.85 -26.95
C LEU A 5 -13.59 -4.68 -27.18
N PRO A 6 -14.23 -3.66 -26.57
CA PRO A 6 -15.68 -3.47 -26.69
C PRO A 6 -16.09 -3.09 -28.12
N ARG A 7 -17.23 -3.62 -28.57
CA ARG A 7 -17.80 -3.27 -29.89
C ARG A 7 -18.16 -1.78 -29.99
N ASN A 8 -18.71 -1.21 -28.92
CA ASN A 8 -19.04 0.22 -28.83
C ASN A 8 -17.84 1.01 -28.31
N TRP A 9 -16.75 1.02 -29.07
CA TRP A 9 -15.50 1.63 -28.63
C TRP A 9 -15.55 3.16 -28.69
N THR A 10 -15.24 3.80 -27.57
CA THR A 10 -15.20 5.26 -27.40
C THR A 10 -13.97 5.92 -28.04
N GLY A 11 -13.02 5.12 -28.54
CA GLY A 11 -11.72 5.61 -29.00
C GLY A 11 -10.67 5.69 -27.89
N ARG A 12 -10.99 5.31 -26.64
CA ARG A 12 -10.07 5.39 -25.49
C ARG A 12 -9.40 4.05 -25.20
N PHE A 13 -8.18 4.10 -24.66
CA PHE A 13 -7.43 2.94 -24.16
C PHE A 13 -7.24 3.05 -22.65
N LEU A 14 -7.25 1.93 -21.92
CA LEU A 14 -6.98 1.90 -20.49
C LEU A 14 -6.16 0.66 -20.10
N SER A 15 -5.23 0.81 -19.15
CA SER A 15 -4.61 -0.30 -18.43
C SER A 15 -5.11 -0.34 -16.99
N THR A 16 -5.40 -1.54 -16.49
CA THR A 16 -5.61 -1.80 -15.07
C THR A 16 -4.29 -2.11 -14.37
N GLY A 17 -4.35 -2.27 -13.04
CA GLY A 17 -3.23 -2.70 -12.20
C GLY A 17 -3.43 -4.07 -11.54
N ASN A 18 -2.72 -4.26 -10.42
CA ASN A 18 -2.78 -5.44 -9.56
C ASN A 18 -2.93 -5.04 -8.08
N GLY A 19 -3.04 -6.00 -7.17
CA GLY A 19 -3.10 -5.78 -5.71
C GLY A 19 -2.13 -6.66 -4.92
N GLY A 20 -1.65 -6.19 -3.77
CA GLY A 20 -0.68 -6.90 -2.92
C GLY A 20 0.58 -7.35 -3.70
N LEU A 21 1.16 -8.48 -3.33
CA LEU A 21 2.24 -9.13 -4.11
C LEU A 21 1.71 -10.04 -5.24
N SER A 22 0.44 -9.86 -5.64
CA SER A 22 -0.20 -10.81 -6.55
C SER A 22 0.20 -10.63 -8.01
N GLY A 23 0.11 -11.75 -8.72
CA GLY A 23 0.04 -11.83 -10.18
C GLY A 23 -1.39 -12.08 -10.64
N CYS A 24 -2.37 -11.41 -10.04
CA CYS A 24 -3.78 -11.57 -10.40
C CYS A 24 -4.23 -10.43 -11.31
N ILE A 25 -4.78 -10.76 -12.48
CA ILE A 25 -5.48 -9.79 -13.32
C ILE A 25 -6.75 -9.36 -12.58
N GLN A 26 -6.94 -8.04 -12.40
CA GLN A 26 -8.16 -7.47 -11.81
C GLN A 26 -9.28 -7.43 -12.85
N TYR A 27 -9.93 -8.57 -13.04
CA TYR A 27 -11.00 -8.72 -14.04
C TYR A 27 -12.20 -7.81 -13.77
N GLU A 28 -12.46 -7.48 -12.50
CA GLU A 28 -13.48 -6.53 -12.07
C GLU A 28 -13.23 -5.12 -12.65
N ASP A 29 -11.98 -4.65 -12.62
CA ASP A 29 -11.60 -3.36 -13.19
C ASP A 29 -11.60 -3.39 -14.71
N MET A 30 -11.19 -4.52 -15.30
CA MET A 30 -11.29 -4.73 -16.75
C MET A 30 -12.75 -4.70 -17.22
N ALA A 31 -13.64 -5.35 -16.48
CA ALA A 31 -15.08 -5.34 -16.73
C ALA A 31 -15.66 -3.93 -16.60
N TYR A 32 -15.31 -3.21 -15.53
CA TYR A 32 -15.73 -1.84 -15.31
C TYR A 32 -15.35 -0.91 -16.47
N ALA A 33 -14.07 -0.89 -16.86
CA ALA A 33 -13.60 -0.01 -17.92
C ALA A 33 -14.11 -0.41 -19.31
N SER A 34 -14.16 -1.71 -19.61
CA SER A 34 -14.68 -2.19 -20.90
C SER A 34 -16.18 -1.95 -21.08
N ALA A 35 -16.97 -2.01 -19.99
CA ALA A 35 -18.38 -1.66 -20.00
C ALA A 35 -18.62 -0.17 -20.34
N LEU A 36 -17.65 0.71 -20.04
CA LEU A 36 -17.65 2.12 -20.44
C LEU A 36 -17.18 2.33 -21.90
N GLY A 37 -17.00 1.26 -22.67
CA GLY A 37 -16.57 1.30 -24.06
C GLY A 37 -15.09 1.64 -24.24
N ILE A 38 -14.25 1.34 -23.25
CA ILE A 38 -12.80 1.58 -23.29
C ILE A 38 -12.06 0.28 -23.65
N ALA A 39 -11.12 0.34 -24.59
CA ALA A 39 -10.24 -0.80 -24.89
C ALA A 39 -9.31 -1.03 -23.71
N THR A 40 -9.45 -2.15 -23.02
CA THR A 40 -8.88 -2.33 -21.67
C THR A 40 -7.91 -3.50 -21.63
N VAL A 41 -6.72 -3.28 -21.05
CA VAL A 41 -5.70 -4.31 -20.86
C VAL A 41 -5.46 -4.55 -19.36
N GLY A 42 -5.18 -5.81 -19.01
CA GLY A 42 -4.72 -6.21 -17.69
C GLY A 42 -3.64 -7.29 -17.80
N ALA A 43 -2.66 -7.26 -16.91
CA ALA A 43 -1.55 -8.22 -16.87
C ALA A 43 -1.43 -8.86 -15.48
N ASN A 44 -0.83 -10.04 -15.43
CA ASN A 44 -0.65 -10.83 -14.21
C ASN A 44 0.68 -10.50 -13.50
N ASN A 45 1.24 -9.31 -13.71
CA ASN A 45 2.40 -8.82 -12.97
C ASN A 45 3.69 -9.66 -13.04
N GLY A 46 3.78 -10.62 -13.97
CA GLY A 46 4.95 -11.50 -14.16
C GLY A 46 4.82 -12.90 -13.53
N HIS A 47 3.76 -13.17 -12.76
CA HIS A 47 3.55 -14.49 -12.12
C HIS A 47 2.06 -14.81 -11.92
N ASN A 48 1.75 -15.95 -11.30
CA ASN A 48 0.37 -16.33 -10.98
C ASN A 48 0.21 -16.54 -9.47
N GLY A 49 -0.95 -16.13 -8.95
CA GLY A 49 -1.30 -16.28 -7.54
C GLY A 49 -0.93 -15.07 -6.68
N THR A 50 -1.17 -15.16 -5.37
CA THR A 50 -1.05 -14.03 -4.43
C THR A 50 0.27 -14.00 -3.65
N SER A 51 1.08 -15.06 -3.75
CA SER A 51 2.34 -15.19 -3.01
C SER A 51 3.53 -14.65 -3.82
N GLY A 52 4.50 -14.08 -3.11
CA GLY A 52 5.79 -13.66 -3.67
C GLY A 52 6.77 -14.81 -3.92
N LYS A 53 6.39 -16.08 -3.74
CA LYS A 53 7.25 -17.25 -4.01
C LYS A 53 7.88 -17.23 -5.40
N ALA A 54 7.20 -16.68 -6.40
CA ALA A 54 7.70 -16.58 -7.77
C ALA A 54 8.93 -15.66 -7.90
N PHE A 55 9.19 -14.80 -6.91
CA PHE A 55 10.37 -13.91 -6.88
C PHE A 55 11.66 -14.67 -6.54
N LEU A 56 11.56 -15.85 -5.91
CA LEU A 56 12.71 -16.60 -5.41
C LEU A 56 13.69 -16.92 -6.52
N ARG A 57 14.89 -16.32 -6.42
CA ARG A 57 16.00 -16.46 -7.38
C ARG A 57 15.59 -16.12 -8.81
N ASN A 58 14.63 -15.20 -8.97
CA ASN A 58 14.07 -14.84 -10.26
C ASN A 58 13.94 -13.30 -10.40
N PRO A 59 15.06 -12.59 -10.65
CA PRO A 59 15.06 -11.14 -10.76
C PRO A 59 14.17 -10.63 -11.91
N ASP A 60 13.97 -11.41 -12.97
CA ASP A 60 13.09 -11.04 -14.08
C ASP A 60 11.62 -10.92 -13.66
N VAL A 61 11.14 -11.81 -12.79
CA VAL A 61 9.78 -11.72 -12.24
C VAL A 61 9.66 -10.54 -11.28
N VAL A 62 10.73 -10.21 -10.53
CA VAL A 62 10.76 -9.00 -9.69
C VAL A 62 10.72 -7.74 -10.54
N GLU A 63 11.40 -7.71 -11.68
CA GLU A 63 11.36 -6.59 -12.63
C GLU A 63 9.98 -6.42 -13.28
N ASP A 64 9.35 -7.54 -13.67
CA ASP A 64 7.96 -7.57 -14.16
C ASP A 64 7.00 -6.97 -13.14
N TYR A 65 7.11 -7.39 -11.87
CA TYR A 65 6.31 -6.88 -10.76
C TYR A 65 6.60 -5.40 -10.47
N ALA A 66 7.86 -4.98 -10.54
CA ALA A 66 8.27 -3.62 -10.22
C ALA A 66 7.76 -2.61 -11.25
N SER A 67 7.78 -2.95 -12.54
CA SER A 67 7.31 -2.04 -13.60
C SER A 67 7.01 -2.68 -14.96
N ARG A 68 7.76 -3.71 -15.36
CA ARG A 68 7.83 -4.12 -16.76
C ARG A 68 6.54 -4.76 -17.26
N SER A 69 5.77 -5.42 -16.39
CA SER A 69 4.52 -6.09 -16.75
C SER A 69 3.45 -5.10 -17.23
N VAL A 70 3.22 -4.02 -16.46
CA VAL A 70 2.24 -2.98 -16.80
C VAL A 70 2.67 -2.25 -18.08
N HIS A 71 3.93 -1.80 -18.14
CA HIS A 71 4.45 -1.10 -19.33
C HIS A 71 4.30 -1.95 -20.61
N THR A 72 4.67 -3.23 -20.54
CA THR A 72 4.57 -4.16 -21.66
C THR A 72 3.11 -4.38 -22.07
N GLY A 73 2.20 -4.52 -21.09
CA GLY A 73 0.76 -4.58 -21.32
C GLY A 73 0.23 -3.36 -22.06
N VAL A 74 0.70 -2.16 -21.71
CA VAL A 74 0.33 -0.90 -22.38
C VAL A 74 0.82 -0.88 -23.82
N VAL A 75 2.10 -1.15 -24.06
CA VAL A 75 2.71 -1.13 -25.40
C VAL A 75 2.00 -2.11 -26.34
N ILE A 76 1.85 -3.37 -25.91
CA ILE A 76 1.20 -4.41 -26.70
C ILE A 76 -0.29 -4.12 -26.84
N GLY A 77 -0.96 -3.69 -25.77
CA GLY A 77 -2.39 -3.42 -25.77
C GLY A 77 -2.79 -2.29 -26.72
N LYS A 78 -1.98 -1.22 -26.78
CA LYS A 78 -2.16 -0.13 -27.75
C LYS A 78 -2.00 -0.61 -29.19
N ALA A 79 -1.02 -1.47 -29.46
CA ALA A 79 -0.79 -2.04 -30.79
C ALA A 79 -1.96 -2.92 -31.25
N ILE A 80 -2.41 -3.85 -30.40
CA ILE A 80 -3.56 -4.72 -30.67
C ILE A 80 -4.83 -3.89 -30.88
N SER A 81 -5.08 -2.89 -30.01
CA SER A 81 -6.25 -2.01 -30.15
C SER A 81 -6.24 -1.28 -31.50
N LYS A 82 -5.08 -0.73 -31.91
CA LYS A 82 -4.94 -0.05 -33.19
C LYS A 82 -5.23 -0.98 -34.36
N GLN A 83 -4.71 -2.21 -34.31
CA GLN A 83 -4.94 -3.22 -35.36
C GLN A 83 -6.41 -3.63 -35.43
N PHE A 84 -7.06 -3.84 -34.28
CA PHE A 84 -8.45 -4.30 -34.21
C PHE A 84 -9.45 -3.24 -34.70
N TYR A 85 -9.30 -1.98 -34.28
CA TYR A 85 -10.22 -0.89 -34.66
C TYR A 85 -9.83 -0.18 -35.96
N GLY A 86 -8.70 -0.52 -36.56
CA GLY A 86 -8.17 0.13 -37.78
C GLY A 86 -7.72 1.58 -37.60
N LYS A 87 -7.67 2.09 -36.35
CA LYS A 87 -7.24 3.45 -36.01
C LYS A 87 -6.65 3.52 -34.61
N SER A 88 -5.76 4.48 -34.39
CA SER A 88 -5.15 4.71 -33.07
C SER A 88 -6.19 5.17 -32.03
N HIS A 89 -5.94 4.86 -30.76
CA HIS A 89 -6.67 5.45 -29.65
C HIS A 89 -6.46 6.97 -29.61
N THR A 90 -7.45 7.68 -29.08
CA THR A 90 -7.44 9.15 -28.91
C THR A 90 -6.74 9.58 -27.63
N LYS A 91 -6.97 8.84 -26.54
CA LYS A 91 -6.38 9.04 -25.21
C LYS A 91 -6.15 7.71 -24.51
N SER A 92 -5.09 7.65 -23.70
CA SER A 92 -4.65 6.50 -22.92
C SER A 92 -4.79 6.78 -21.43
N TYR A 93 -5.40 5.86 -20.69
CA TYR A 93 -5.71 6.02 -19.27
C TYR A 93 -5.14 4.88 -18.41
N TYR A 94 -4.94 5.15 -17.13
CA TYR A 94 -4.63 4.14 -16.14
C TYR A 94 -5.61 4.20 -14.97
N LEU A 95 -5.99 3.04 -14.45
CA LEU A 95 -6.79 2.90 -13.23
C LEU A 95 -6.18 1.79 -12.36
N GLY A 96 -5.83 2.11 -11.11
CA GLY A 96 -5.38 1.12 -10.14
C GLY A 96 -5.42 1.64 -8.71
N CYS A 97 -5.53 0.71 -7.76
CA CYS A 97 -5.53 0.97 -6.31
C CYS A 97 -4.49 0.09 -5.60
N SER A 98 -3.97 0.48 -4.44
CA SER A 98 -2.99 -0.29 -3.66
C SER A 98 -1.67 -0.49 -4.45
N THR A 99 -1.24 -1.73 -4.70
CA THR A 99 -0.14 -2.03 -5.65
C THR A 99 -0.39 -1.41 -7.03
N GLY A 100 -1.63 -1.35 -7.50
CA GLY A 100 -2.03 -0.64 -8.72
C GLY A 100 -1.81 0.86 -8.62
N GLY A 101 -2.06 1.47 -7.45
CA GLY A 101 -1.72 2.86 -7.23
C GLY A 101 -0.22 3.11 -7.39
N ARG A 102 0.63 2.24 -6.82
CA ARG A 102 2.08 2.27 -7.02
C ARG A 102 2.44 2.12 -8.50
N GLN A 103 1.87 1.14 -9.19
CA GLN A 103 2.12 0.93 -10.63
C GLN A 103 1.73 2.16 -11.46
N GLY A 104 0.61 2.82 -11.16
CA GLY A 104 0.21 4.08 -11.78
C GLY A 104 1.23 5.20 -11.55
N LEU A 105 1.71 5.38 -10.33
CA LEU A 105 2.78 6.33 -10.02
C LEU A 105 4.10 5.97 -10.73
N LYS A 106 4.44 4.68 -10.82
CA LYS A 106 5.61 4.18 -11.54
C LYS A 106 5.54 4.54 -13.03
N SER A 107 4.36 4.40 -13.65
CA SER A 107 4.15 4.86 -15.02
C SER A 107 4.28 6.37 -15.16
N VAL A 108 3.80 7.17 -14.22
CA VAL A 108 3.98 8.63 -14.24
C VAL A 108 5.47 9.01 -14.13
N GLN A 109 6.21 8.34 -13.26
CA GLN A 109 7.62 8.63 -12.98
C GLN A 109 8.54 8.16 -14.13
N ASP A 110 8.39 6.91 -14.57
CA ASP A 110 9.36 6.24 -15.45
C ASP A 110 8.90 6.13 -16.92
N PHE A 111 7.58 6.09 -17.15
CA PHE A 111 6.98 5.90 -18.48
C PHE A 111 5.92 6.99 -18.80
N PRO A 112 6.27 8.29 -18.76
CA PRO A 112 5.31 9.39 -18.89
C PRO A 112 4.55 9.43 -20.24
N GLU A 113 4.92 8.57 -21.19
CA GLU A 113 4.37 8.37 -22.50
C GLU A 113 3.20 7.39 -22.53
N ASP A 114 3.08 6.56 -21.49
CA ASP A 114 2.11 5.47 -21.44
C ASP A 114 0.69 5.98 -21.28
N PHE A 115 0.48 7.08 -20.55
CA PHE A 115 -0.86 7.57 -20.24
C PHE A 115 -0.98 9.09 -20.38
N ASP A 116 -2.16 9.53 -20.82
CA ASP A 116 -2.58 10.93 -20.74
C ASP A 116 -3.23 11.24 -19.38
N GLY A 117 -3.87 10.24 -18.75
CA GLY A 117 -4.56 10.37 -17.48
C GLY A 117 -4.34 9.14 -16.59
N VAL A 118 -3.98 9.35 -15.32
CA VAL A 118 -3.70 8.29 -14.35
C VAL A 118 -4.57 8.49 -13.11
N ILE A 119 -5.29 7.45 -12.72
CA ILE A 119 -5.98 7.37 -11.42
C ILE A 119 -5.24 6.36 -10.56
N ALA A 120 -4.57 6.84 -9.52
CA ALA A 120 -3.75 6.04 -8.60
C ALA A 120 -4.32 6.14 -7.17
N GLY A 121 -5.12 5.15 -6.78
CA GLY A 121 -5.71 5.04 -5.44
C GLY A 121 -4.78 4.35 -4.44
N ALA A 122 -4.79 4.81 -3.19
CA ALA A 122 -3.99 4.29 -2.09
C ALA A 122 -2.62 3.72 -2.49
N PRO A 123 -1.73 4.49 -3.14
CA PRO A 123 -0.53 3.93 -3.75
C PRO A 123 0.39 3.24 -2.74
N ALA A 124 0.84 2.03 -3.04
CA ALA A 124 1.90 1.34 -2.31
C ALA A 124 3.31 1.88 -2.65
N ASN A 125 3.47 3.20 -2.72
CA ASN A 125 4.77 3.86 -2.90
C ASN A 125 5.56 3.90 -1.58
N ALA A 126 6.84 4.27 -1.64
CA ALA A 126 7.82 3.97 -0.59
C ALA A 126 7.78 2.47 -0.22
N PHE A 127 7.75 1.61 -1.24
CA PHE A 127 7.42 0.19 -1.10
C PHE A 127 8.30 -0.56 -0.09
N SER A 128 9.62 -0.31 -0.05
CA SER A 128 10.52 -0.87 0.96
C SER A 128 10.14 -0.41 2.37
N GLY A 129 9.88 0.88 2.54
CA GLY A 129 9.45 1.49 3.80
C GLY A 129 8.11 0.96 4.26
N LEU A 130 7.14 0.81 3.35
CA LEU A 130 5.83 0.22 3.58
C LEU A 130 5.97 -1.21 4.12
N LEU A 131 6.69 -2.09 3.43
CA LEU A 131 6.84 -3.47 3.88
C LEU A 131 7.65 -3.60 5.18
N SER A 132 8.61 -2.70 5.40
CA SER A 132 9.36 -2.62 6.65
C SER A 132 8.47 -2.15 7.82
N TRP A 133 7.66 -1.13 7.58
CA TRP A 133 6.69 -0.61 8.53
C TRP A 133 5.62 -1.65 8.88
N SER A 134 5.04 -2.34 7.89
CA SER A 134 4.08 -3.43 8.13
C SER A 134 4.71 -4.58 8.92
N GLY A 135 5.97 -4.92 8.61
CA GLY A 135 6.73 -5.96 9.29
C GLY A 135 7.05 -5.64 10.75
N ARG A 136 7.39 -4.38 11.03
CA ARG A 136 7.74 -3.90 12.38
C ARG A 136 6.64 -4.14 13.41
N HIS A 137 5.38 -4.20 13.00
CA HIS A 137 4.24 -4.36 13.90
C HIS A 137 4.34 -5.64 14.74
N TYR A 138 4.79 -6.75 14.13
CA TYR A 138 5.04 -7.99 14.88
C TYR A 138 6.12 -7.82 15.96
N GLY A 139 7.20 -7.09 15.67
CA GLY A 139 8.24 -6.78 16.65
C GLY A 139 7.77 -5.83 17.78
N ILE A 140 6.69 -5.09 17.57
CA ILE A 140 6.06 -4.23 18.58
C ILE A 140 5.11 -5.04 19.47
N THR A 141 4.18 -5.79 18.87
CA THR A 141 3.12 -6.49 19.60
C THR A 141 3.59 -7.82 20.19
N GLY A 142 4.52 -8.49 19.52
CA GLY A 142 4.84 -9.89 19.77
C GLY A 142 3.67 -10.84 19.46
N PRO A 143 3.85 -12.15 19.66
CA PRO A 143 2.77 -13.13 19.55
C PRO A 143 1.78 -13.04 20.72
N PRO A 144 0.58 -13.65 20.60
CA PRO A 144 -0.37 -13.76 21.70
C PRO A 144 0.27 -14.27 23.00
N GLY A 145 0.01 -13.57 24.10
CA GLY A 145 0.62 -13.82 25.42
C GLY A 145 1.82 -12.92 25.75
N SER A 146 2.34 -12.16 24.79
CA SER A 146 3.36 -11.13 25.05
C SER A 146 2.78 -9.96 25.86
N GLU A 147 3.60 -9.31 26.70
CA GLU A 147 3.16 -8.16 27.52
C GLU A 147 2.63 -6.98 26.68
N SER A 148 3.17 -6.81 25.47
CA SER A 148 2.79 -5.77 24.51
C SER A 148 1.68 -6.19 23.55
N PHE A 149 1.21 -7.43 23.60
CA PHE A 149 0.18 -7.91 22.68
C PHE A 149 -1.18 -7.30 23.03
N ILE A 150 -1.87 -6.72 22.05
CA ILE A 150 -3.22 -6.16 22.20
C ILE A 150 -4.20 -7.10 21.52
N THR A 151 -5.17 -7.60 22.27
CA THR A 151 -6.20 -8.49 21.71
C THR A 151 -7.15 -7.72 20.78
N GLU A 152 -7.79 -8.42 19.85
CA GLU A 152 -8.83 -7.83 18.99
C GLU A 152 -9.94 -7.16 19.81
N GLU A 153 -10.39 -7.78 20.90
CA GLU A 153 -11.38 -7.20 21.78
C GLU A 153 -10.90 -5.94 22.50
N GLN A 154 -9.61 -5.84 22.83
CA GLN A 154 -9.05 -4.60 23.39
C GLN A 154 -8.96 -3.50 22.32
N TRP A 155 -8.59 -3.82 21.09
CA TRP A 155 -8.64 -2.85 19.99
C TRP A 155 -10.05 -2.32 19.77
N LYS A 156 -11.02 -3.24 19.64
CA LYS A 156 -12.40 -2.93 19.31
C LYS A 156 -13.17 -2.24 20.44
N ASN A 157 -13.02 -2.71 21.67
CA ASN A 157 -13.86 -2.25 22.79
C ASN A 157 -13.19 -1.19 23.66
N LEU A 158 -11.86 -1.02 23.57
CA LEU A 158 -11.14 -0.01 24.35
C LEU A 158 -10.47 1.01 23.43
N VAL A 159 -9.55 0.58 22.56
CA VAL A 159 -8.67 1.52 21.85
C VAL A 159 -9.42 2.37 20.83
N HIS A 160 -10.20 1.75 19.94
CA HIS A 160 -10.92 2.48 18.91
C HIS A 160 -11.99 3.44 19.48
N PRO A 161 -12.84 3.03 20.44
CA PRO A 161 -13.75 3.97 21.12
C PRO A 161 -13.04 5.13 21.82
N ASP A 162 -11.86 4.86 22.40
CA ASP A 162 -11.05 5.88 23.06
C ASP A 162 -10.41 6.84 22.05
N ILE A 163 -9.99 6.36 20.88
CA ILE A 163 -9.56 7.19 19.74
C ILE A 163 -10.70 8.12 19.32
N MET A 164 -11.89 7.59 19.07
CA MET A 164 -13.04 8.40 18.65
C MET A 164 -13.38 9.46 19.70
N GLN A 165 -13.37 9.11 20.99
CA GLN A 165 -13.62 10.11 22.04
C GLN A 165 -12.56 11.22 22.10
N GLN A 166 -11.30 10.96 21.70
CA GLN A 166 -10.26 11.99 21.64
C GLN A 166 -10.30 12.80 20.35
N CYS A 167 -10.75 12.20 19.24
CA CYS A 167 -10.45 12.71 17.91
C CYS A 167 -11.63 12.98 16.98
N ASP A 168 -12.81 12.40 17.22
CA ASP A 168 -14.03 12.59 16.40
C ASP A 168 -14.33 14.08 16.22
N THR A 169 -14.44 14.82 17.33
CA THR A 169 -14.86 16.22 17.27
C THR A 169 -13.77 17.23 16.92
N ILE A 170 -12.61 16.79 16.43
CA ILE A 170 -11.50 17.71 16.08
C ILE A 170 -11.89 18.57 14.86
N ASP A 171 -12.68 18.03 13.93
CA ASP A 171 -13.22 18.75 12.77
C ASP A 171 -14.47 19.58 13.09
N GLY A 172 -14.99 19.48 14.33
CA GLY A 172 -16.15 20.22 14.81
C GLY A 172 -17.49 19.48 14.67
N VAL A 173 -17.50 18.23 14.19
CA VAL A 173 -18.69 17.38 14.08
C VAL A 173 -18.50 16.11 14.92
N ALA A 174 -19.57 15.57 15.49
CA ALA A 174 -19.56 14.30 16.22
C ALA A 174 -20.35 13.26 15.42
N ASP A 175 -19.73 12.72 14.38
CA ASP A 175 -20.37 11.81 13.42
C ASP A 175 -19.69 10.44 13.33
N GLY A 176 -18.66 10.20 14.14
CA GLY A 176 -17.92 8.96 14.14
C GLY A 176 -16.88 8.89 13.02
N VAL A 177 -16.44 10.04 12.49
CA VAL A 177 -15.41 10.16 11.46
C VAL A 177 -14.30 11.06 11.96
N ILE A 178 -13.05 10.73 11.61
CA ILE A 178 -11.91 11.63 11.83
C ILE A 178 -11.57 12.23 10.46
N GLU A 179 -12.06 13.45 10.19
CA GLU A 179 -11.97 14.03 8.84
C GLU A 179 -10.51 14.33 8.42
N ASP A 180 -9.67 14.73 9.38
CA ASP A 180 -8.21 14.86 9.19
C ASP A 180 -7.44 14.13 10.31
N PRO A 181 -7.03 12.87 10.09
CA PRO A 181 -6.29 12.08 11.07
C PRO A 181 -4.90 12.65 11.43
N ASN A 182 -4.37 13.61 10.66
CA ASN A 182 -3.12 14.28 11.01
C ASN A 182 -3.27 15.15 12.26
N LEU A 183 -4.48 15.63 12.54
CA LEU A 183 -4.79 16.43 13.72
C LEU A 183 -5.02 15.57 14.97
N CYS A 184 -5.26 14.26 14.80
CA CYS A 184 -5.46 13.34 15.92
C CYS A 184 -4.11 12.92 16.54
N ASP A 185 -3.77 13.52 17.68
CA ASP A 185 -2.63 13.11 18.53
C ASP A 185 -3.07 12.18 19.67
N TYR A 186 -3.55 10.99 19.29
CA TYR A 186 -4.10 10.00 20.22
C TYR A 186 -3.13 9.57 21.34
N LYS A 187 -3.62 9.57 22.59
CA LYS A 187 -2.87 9.18 23.79
C LYS A 187 -3.53 8.00 24.52
N PRO A 188 -2.96 6.77 24.48
CA PRO A 188 -3.59 5.59 25.10
C PRO A 188 -3.43 5.54 26.63
N GLU A 189 -2.72 6.48 27.27
CA GLU A 189 -2.37 6.40 28.69
C GLU A 189 -3.58 6.38 29.62
N ARG A 190 -4.69 7.01 29.24
CA ARG A 190 -5.91 7.02 30.05
C ARG A 190 -6.59 5.65 30.14
N LEU A 191 -6.26 4.73 29.23
CA LEU A 191 -6.72 3.35 29.27
C LEU A 191 -5.85 2.46 30.17
N ILE A 192 -4.74 2.95 30.73
CA ILE A 192 -3.85 2.13 31.57
C ILE A 192 -4.59 1.71 32.85
N CYS A 193 -4.53 0.42 33.17
CA CYS A 193 -5.16 -0.14 34.36
C CYS A 193 -4.69 0.56 35.65
N SER A 194 -5.63 1.01 36.48
CA SER A 194 -5.31 1.39 37.85
C SER A 194 -4.95 0.16 38.70
N SER A 195 -4.20 0.37 39.79
CA SER A 195 -3.71 -0.71 40.66
C SER A 195 -4.81 -1.60 41.25
N ASN A 196 -6.05 -1.09 41.31
CA ASN A 196 -7.17 -1.71 42.01
C ASN A 196 -8.16 -2.42 41.08
N VAL A 197 -7.90 -2.45 39.76
CA VAL A 197 -8.78 -3.12 38.79
C VAL A 197 -8.70 -4.63 38.94
N ARG A 198 -9.85 -5.28 39.20
CA ARG A 198 -9.97 -6.74 39.28
C ARG A 198 -10.01 -7.40 37.90
N ASP A 199 -10.64 -6.76 36.93
CA ASP A 199 -10.78 -7.26 35.57
C ASP A 199 -9.87 -6.48 34.60
N LYS A 200 -8.68 -7.03 34.35
CA LYS A 200 -7.67 -6.42 33.48
C LYS A 200 -8.06 -6.42 32.00
N SER A 201 -9.16 -7.08 31.60
CA SER A 201 -9.65 -7.04 30.22
C SER A 201 -10.27 -5.69 29.84
N LYS A 202 -10.59 -4.84 30.82
CA LYS A 202 -11.26 -3.53 30.64
C LYS A 202 -10.30 -2.34 30.56
N CYS A 203 -9.01 -2.59 30.51
CA CYS A 203 -7.96 -1.58 30.47
C CYS A 203 -6.71 -2.15 29.79
N LEU A 204 -5.70 -1.32 29.61
CA LEU A 204 -4.42 -1.68 29.01
C LEU A 204 -3.33 -1.82 30.06
N SER A 205 -2.38 -2.72 29.81
CA SER A 205 -1.09 -2.71 30.51
C SER A 205 -0.25 -1.52 30.05
N GLY A 206 0.75 -1.13 30.85
CA GLY A 206 1.74 -0.15 30.40
C GLY A 206 2.52 -0.60 29.17
N GLY A 207 2.75 -1.91 29.01
CA GLY A 207 3.35 -2.50 27.82
C GLY A 207 2.49 -2.33 26.57
N GLN A 208 1.18 -2.58 26.68
CA GLN A 208 0.20 -2.40 25.61
C GLN A 208 0.08 -0.92 25.19
N ALA A 209 -0.01 0.00 26.16
CA ALA A 209 -0.07 1.44 25.85
C ALA A 209 1.21 1.94 25.13
N ARG A 210 2.40 1.47 25.54
CA ARG A 210 3.66 1.77 24.83
C ARG A 210 3.70 1.16 23.42
N ALA A 211 3.13 -0.03 23.23
CA ALA A 211 3.04 -0.67 21.92
C ALA A 211 2.13 0.13 20.97
N ILE A 212 0.97 0.57 21.44
CA ILE A 212 0.05 1.43 20.67
C ILE A 212 0.72 2.76 20.29
N ARG A 213 1.43 3.41 21.21
CA ARG A 213 2.26 4.61 20.90
C ARG A 213 3.23 4.35 19.75
N LYS A 214 3.90 3.19 19.73
CA LYS A 214 4.85 2.82 18.68
C LYS A 214 4.18 2.52 17.34
N ILE A 215 2.98 1.94 17.33
CA ILE A 215 2.18 1.71 16.11
C ILE A 215 1.79 3.06 15.48
N PHE A 216 1.36 4.01 16.30
CA PHE A 216 1.05 5.38 15.88
C PHE A 216 2.28 6.31 15.86
N SER A 217 3.47 5.76 15.62
CA SER A 217 4.70 6.52 15.41
C SER A 217 5.34 6.18 14.06
N PRO A 218 6.01 7.14 13.39
CA PRO A 218 6.67 6.87 12.12
C PRO A 218 7.81 5.84 12.25
N LEU A 219 8.24 5.31 11.11
CA LEU A 219 9.47 4.55 10.95
C LEU A 219 10.55 5.47 10.36
N TYR A 220 11.60 5.70 11.14
CA TYR A 220 12.78 6.46 10.73
C TYR A 220 13.99 5.54 10.56
N SER A 221 14.92 5.96 9.69
CA SER A 221 16.28 5.44 9.66
C SER A 221 17.02 5.77 10.96
N PRO A 222 18.13 5.08 11.27
CA PRO A 222 19.02 5.46 12.37
C PRO A 222 19.53 6.90 12.28
N GLU A 223 19.65 7.44 11.07
CA GLU A 223 20.11 8.81 10.78
C GLU A 223 18.99 9.85 10.85
N GLY A 224 17.74 9.43 11.08
CA GLY A 224 16.58 10.32 11.21
C GLY A 224 15.85 10.63 9.90
N GLU A 225 16.14 9.89 8.82
CA GLU A 225 15.38 9.96 7.57
C GLU A 225 14.03 9.26 7.74
N LEU A 226 12.95 9.86 7.25
CA LEU A 226 11.63 9.22 7.28
C LEU A 226 11.55 8.13 6.20
N TRP A 227 11.40 6.86 6.62
CA TRP A 227 11.15 5.75 5.69
C TRP A 227 9.66 5.49 5.47
N PHE A 228 8.85 5.59 6.53
CA PHE A 228 7.40 5.45 6.40
C PHE A 228 6.66 6.20 7.52
N PRO A 229 5.54 6.89 7.24
CA PRO A 229 4.76 7.60 8.24
C PRO A 229 4.08 6.68 9.26
N ARG A 230 3.47 7.28 10.28
CA ARG A 230 2.74 6.55 11.34
C ARG A 230 1.44 5.95 10.80
N GLN A 231 0.89 4.92 11.44
CA GLN A 231 -0.51 4.56 11.17
C GLN A 231 -1.44 5.74 11.52
N GLN A 232 -2.48 5.97 10.72
CA GLN A 232 -3.51 6.95 11.09
C GLN A 232 -4.46 6.38 12.18
N PRO A 233 -4.70 7.09 13.29
CA PRO A 233 -5.77 6.72 14.22
C PRO A 233 -7.14 6.71 13.52
N GLY A 234 -8.02 5.79 13.91
CA GLY A 234 -9.34 5.60 13.31
C GLY A 234 -9.36 4.49 12.25
N SER A 235 -8.22 3.85 11.99
CA SER A 235 -8.08 2.75 11.02
C SER A 235 -8.15 1.37 11.66
N GLU A 236 -8.50 1.28 12.94
CA GLU A 236 -8.48 0.06 13.75
C GLU A 236 -9.72 -0.82 13.47
N ASP A 237 -9.96 -1.14 12.20
CA ASP A 237 -11.02 -2.06 11.80
C ASP A 237 -10.55 -3.52 11.90
N ALA A 238 -11.51 -4.45 11.88
CA ALA A 238 -11.24 -5.88 12.08
C ALA A 238 -10.25 -6.46 11.04
N SER A 239 -10.26 -5.96 9.81
CA SER A 239 -9.36 -6.45 8.75
C SER A 239 -7.91 -6.06 9.01
N ILE A 240 -7.65 -4.81 9.45
CA ILE A 240 -6.31 -4.35 9.82
C ILE A 240 -5.81 -4.99 11.10
N ILE A 241 -6.68 -5.15 12.09
CA ILE A 241 -6.33 -5.87 13.31
C ILE A 241 -5.89 -7.30 12.98
N ALA A 242 -6.66 -8.00 12.13
CA ALA A 242 -6.32 -9.35 11.70
C ALA A 242 -5.02 -9.40 10.88
N ALA A 243 -4.80 -8.44 9.98
CA ALA A 243 -3.66 -8.42 9.08
C ALA A 243 -2.34 -8.01 9.76
N MET A 244 -2.38 -6.97 10.60
CA MET A 244 -1.17 -6.30 11.08
C MET A 244 -0.94 -6.40 12.60
N TYR A 245 -2.01 -6.56 13.40
CA TYR A 245 -1.93 -6.56 14.86
C TYR A 245 -2.22 -7.91 15.52
N SER A 246 -2.45 -8.97 14.73
CA SER A 246 -2.84 -10.30 15.20
C SER A 246 -1.72 -11.10 15.87
N GLY A 247 -0.52 -10.51 16.01
CA GLY A 247 0.66 -11.19 16.57
C GLY A 247 1.24 -12.24 15.65
N LYS A 248 0.99 -12.12 14.33
CA LYS A 248 1.61 -12.90 13.26
C LYS A 248 2.40 -11.96 12.35
N PRO A 249 3.53 -12.39 11.77
CA PRO A 249 4.24 -11.59 10.78
C PRO A 249 3.36 -11.27 9.56
N PHE A 250 3.41 -10.04 9.08
CA PHE A 250 2.62 -9.58 7.94
C PHE A 250 3.01 -10.34 6.65
N PRO A 251 2.09 -11.01 5.95
CA PRO A 251 2.41 -11.97 4.90
C PRO A 251 3.21 -11.37 3.73
N PHE A 252 2.95 -10.13 3.33
CA PHE A 252 3.72 -9.52 2.24
C PHE A 252 5.15 -9.17 2.66
N THR A 253 5.37 -8.74 3.91
CA THR A 253 6.72 -8.60 4.45
C THR A 253 7.42 -9.96 4.45
N VAL A 254 6.73 -11.02 4.88
CA VAL A 254 7.31 -12.38 4.91
C VAL A 254 7.81 -12.80 3.53
N ASP A 255 6.95 -12.72 2.52
CA ASP A 255 7.27 -13.16 1.17
C ASP A 255 8.34 -12.27 0.52
N TRP A 256 8.29 -10.95 0.72
CA TRP A 256 9.27 -10.03 0.14
C TRP A 256 10.68 -10.27 0.67
N PHE A 257 10.83 -10.38 1.99
CA PHE A 257 12.13 -10.61 2.61
C PHE A 257 12.70 -11.99 2.27
N ARG A 258 11.87 -13.04 2.28
CA ARG A 258 12.30 -14.40 1.92
C ARG A 258 12.66 -14.53 0.46
N TYR A 259 11.76 -14.11 -0.43
CA TYR A 259 11.82 -14.50 -1.83
C TYR A 259 12.44 -13.44 -2.73
N SER A 260 12.37 -12.16 -2.39
CA SER A 260 12.98 -11.10 -3.21
C SER A 260 14.32 -10.62 -2.67
N LEU A 261 14.41 -10.34 -1.36
CA LEU A 261 15.61 -9.73 -0.78
C LEU A 261 16.68 -10.76 -0.43
N TYR A 262 16.36 -11.71 0.45
CA TYR A 262 17.35 -12.68 0.94
C TYR A 262 17.48 -13.94 0.08
N ASN A 263 16.50 -14.21 -0.80
CA ASN A 263 16.46 -15.45 -1.60
C ASN A 263 16.61 -16.72 -0.75
N ASP A 264 16.03 -16.69 0.45
CA ASP A 264 16.04 -17.74 1.46
C ASP A 264 14.61 -18.02 1.95
N PRO A 265 14.00 -19.15 1.52
CA PRO A 265 12.64 -19.52 1.93
C PRO A 265 12.50 -19.79 3.43
N GLU A 266 13.59 -20.13 4.12
CA GLU A 266 13.59 -20.50 5.54
C GLU A 266 13.95 -19.32 6.45
N PHE A 267 14.20 -18.13 5.88
CA PHE A 267 14.55 -16.95 6.66
C PHE A 267 13.52 -16.66 7.76
N ASP A 268 14.01 -16.44 8.98
CA ASP A 268 13.21 -16.22 10.18
C ASP A 268 12.77 -14.75 10.26
N VAL A 269 11.64 -14.47 9.60
CA VAL A 269 11.01 -13.15 9.53
C VAL A 269 10.54 -12.61 10.89
N THR A 270 10.49 -13.44 11.94
CA THR A 270 10.14 -12.97 13.29
C THR A 270 11.25 -12.15 13.95
N LYS A 271 12.47 -12.20 13.38
CA LYS A 271 13.67 -11.51 13.85
C LYS A 271 14.04 -10.26 13.06
N LEU A 272 13.19 -9.86 12.09
CA LEU A 272 13.41 -8.65 11.31
C LEU A 272 13.57 -7.42 12.22
N ASN A 273 14.60 -6.63 11.95
CA ASN A 273 15.00 -5.48 12.74
C ASN A 273 15.53 -4.35 11.85
N MET A 274 16.10 -3.31 12.48
CA MET A 274 16.56 -2.11 11.79
C MET A 274 17.59 -2.38 10.68
N THR A 275 18.45 -3.39 10.83
CA THR A 275 19.42 -3.76 9.79
C THR A 275 18.73 -4.33 8.55
N ASP A 276 17.67 -5.12 8.73
CA ASP A 276 16.88 -5.67 7.63
C ASP A 276 16.10 -4.57 6.89
N TRP A 277 15.53 -3.62 7.63
CA TRP A 277 14.83 -2.46 7.06
C TRP A 277 15.79 -1.60 6.24
N ALA A 278 16.97 -1.30 6.77
CA ALA A 278 18.01 -0.57 6.04
C ALA A 278 18.46 -1.32 4.77
N TYR A 279 18.56 -2.65 4.84
CA TYR A 279 18.88 -3.48 3.68
C TYR A 279 17.79 -3.39 2.60
N SER A 280 16.51 -3.45 2.97
CA SER A 280 15.40 -3.29 2.02
C SER A 280 15.42 -1.94 1.31
N GLU A 281 15.69 -0.86 2.05
CA GLU A 281 15.83 0.48 1.46
C GLU A 281 17.04 0.59 0.52
N ALA A 282 18.17 0.02 0.91
CA ALA A 282 19.39 0.08 0.11
C ALA A 282 19.30 -0.75 -1.19
N VAL A 283 18.63 -1.92 -1.16
CA VAL A 283 18.51 -2.79 -2.34
C VAL A 283 17.56 -2.19 -3.38
N ASN A 284 16.38 -1.72 -2.95
CA ASN A 284 15.36 -1.06 -3.78
C ASN A 284 15.30 -1.61 -5.23
N PRO A 285 14.97 -2.91 -5.41
CA PRO A 285 15.17 -3.58 -6.70
C PRO A 285 14.34 -2.88 -7.79
N PHE A 286 14.99 -2.50 -8.89
CA PHE A 286 14.36 -1.81 -10.02
C PHE A 286 13.63 -0.50 -9.67
N ASN A 287 14.11 0.20 -8.63
CA ASN A 287 13.48 1.39 -8.07
C ASN A 287 11.99 1.17 -7.74
N ILE A 288 11.69 0.05 -7.07
CA ILE A 288 10.33 -0.32 -6.68
C ILE A 288 9.73 0.63 -5.65
N ASN A 289 10.56 1.38 -4.91
CA ASN A 289 10.10 2.43 -4.00
C ASN A 289 9.15 3.41 -4.67
N THR A 290 9.32 3.68 -5.98
CA THR A 290 8.38 4.53 -6.74
C THR A 290 8.17 5.89 -6.05
N TRP A 291 9.28 6.49 -5.62
CA TRP A 291 9.30 7.69 -4.76
C TRP A 291 10.00 8.88 -5.43
N GLU A 292 9.94 8.93 -6.77
CA GLU A 292 10.51 10.04 -7.53
C GLU A 292 9.54 11.24 -7.54
N GLY A 293 9.98 12.36 -6.96
CA GLY A 293 9.18 13.60 -6.93
C GLY A 293 9.22 14.39 -8.25
N ASP A 294 10.16 14.10 -9.17
CA ASP A 294 10.24 14.83 -10.44
C ASP A 294 9.27 14.31 -11.49
N LEU A 295 8.09 14.94 -11.57
CA LEU A 295 7.06 14.60 -12.54
C LEU A 295 7.07 15.51 -13.78
N SER A 296 8.17 16.25 -14.03
CA SER A 296 8.24 17.26 -15.09
C SER A 296 7.99 16.69 -16.49
N ARG A 297 8.45 15.46 -16.76
CA ARG A 297 8.22 14.76 -18.04
C ARG A 297 6.74 14.45 -18.29
N PHE A 298 6.02 14.03 -17.25
CA PHE A 298 4.58 13.78 -17.35
C PHE A 298 3.81 15.11 -17.52
N LYS A 299 4.20 16.14 -16.75
CA LYS A 299 3.60 17.48 -16.81
C LYS A 299 3.81 18.16 -18.16
N SER A 300 5.00 18.08 -18.75
CA SER A 300 5.34 18.74 -20.03
C SER A 300 4.51 18.22 -21.21
N ARG A 301 3.98 16.99 -21.09
CA ARG A 301 3.09 16.35 -22.05
C ARG A 301 1.60 16.56 -21.73
N ASN A 302 1.28 17.41 -20.76
CA ASN A 302 -0.06 17.66 -20.26
C ASN A 302 -0.74 16.42 -19.65
N GLY A 303 0.05 15.49 -19.12
CA GLY A 303 -0.45 14.35 -18.34
C GLY A 303 -1.21 14.82 -17.09
N LYS A 304 -2.26 14.08 -16.71
CA LYS A 304 -3.07 14.37 -15.51
C LYS A 304 -3.03 13.18 -14.56
N LEU A 305 -2.68 13.45 -13.30
CA LEU A 305 -2.69 12.47 -12.23
C LEU A 305 -3.79 12.87 -11.24
N ILE A 306 -4.68 11.93 -10.94
CA ILE A 306 -5.60 11.99 -9.81
C ILE A 306 -5.17 10.89 -8.85
N THR A 307 -4.89 11.27 -7.61
CA THR A 307 -4.70 10.31 -6.53
C THR A 307 -5.76 10.51 -5.46
N TRP A 308 -6.03 9.45 -4.72
CA TRP A 308 -6.94 9.44 -3.57
C TRP A 308 -6.46 8.36 -2.61
N HIS A 309 -6.82 8.46 -1.34
CA HIS A 309 -6.42 7.48 -0.34
C HIS A 309 -7.56 7.20 0.62
N VAL A 310 -8.12 5.99 0.55
CA VAL A 310 -9.08 5.44 1.52
C VAL A 310 -8.80 3.93 1.63
N GLU A 311 -7.67 3.59 2.24
CA GLU A 311 -7.26 2.22 2.53
C GLU A 311 -6.50 2.23 3.86
N PRO A 312 -6.78 1.32 4.80
CA PRO A 312 -6.14 1.37 6.12
C PRO A 312 -4.85 0.52 6.19
N ALA A 313 -4.55 -0.29 5.16
CA ALA A 313 -3.34 -1.11 5.07
C ALA A 313 -2.11 -0.34 4.54
N ILE A 314 -2.35 0.83 3.96
CA ILE A 314 -1.35 1.79 3.49
C ILE A 314 -1.72 3.12 4.15
N VAL A 315 -0.73 3.91 4.56
CA VAL A 315 -0.99 5.15 5.30
C VAL A 315 -1.24 6.29 4.30
N GLY A 316 -2.31 7.06 4.50
CA GLY A 316 -2.66 8.21 3.65
C GLY A 316 -1.57 9.27 3.57
N GLU A 317 -0.88 9.52 4.69
CA GLU A 317 0.27 10.42 4.79
C GLU A 317 1.40 10.03 3.82
N ALA A 318 1.59 8.74 3.49
CA ALA A 318 2.61 8.32 2.53
C ALA A 318 2.29 8.81 1.11
N THR A 319 1.01 8.91 0.76
CA THR A 319 0.58 9.50 -0.52
C THR A 319 0.83 11.00 -0.56
N VAL A 320 0.54 11.71 0.54
CA VAL A 320 0.80 13.15 0.65
C VAL A 320 2.30 13.43 0.50
N LEU A 321 3.13 12.72 1.27
CA LEU A 321 4.59 12.90 1.27
C LEU A 321 5.24 12.57 -0.07
N GLY A 322 4.79 11.50 -0.73
CA GLY A 322 5.28 11.11 -2.05
C GLY A 322 5.01 12.15 -3.15
N LEU A 323 4.04 13.04 -2.93
CA LEU A 323 3.66 14.11 -3.86
C LEU A 323 4.11 15.50 -3.42
N SER A 324 4.37 15.71 -2.11
CA SER A 324 4.73 17.01 -1.54
C SER A 324 6.10 17.53 -1.98
N GLY A 325 6.84 16.77 -2.78
CA GLY A 325 8.11 17.19 -3.35
C GLY A 325 8.01 18.15 -4.56
N LYS A 326 6.87 18.27 -5.26
CA LYS A 326 6.77 18.99 -6.56
C LYS A 326 5.33 19.04 -7.15
N LEU A 327 4.45 19.87 -6.58
CA LEU A 327 3.32 20.47 -7.33
C LEU A 327 3.62 21.93 -7.64
#